data_AF-A0A835DU87-F1
#
_entry.id   AF-A0A835DU87-F1
#
_cell.length_a   1.000
_cell.length_b   1.000
_cell.length_c   1.000
_cell.angle_alpha   90.00
_cell.angle_beta   90.00
_cell.angle_gamma   90.00
#
_symmetry.space_group_name_H-M   'P 1'
#
loop_
_entity.id
_entity.type
_entity.pdbx_description
1 polymer ?
#
loop_
_entity_poly.entity_id
_entity_poly.type
_entity_poly.pdbx_seq_one_letter_code
_entity_poly.pdbx_strand_id
1 'polypeptide(L)'
;MSYMRGDLLTKTRKLVKGLAKPAPTWLKAMEESVHSFPTLPSSLISVSPSSVCAFTPAFLYYATHLAAIGIRSTRKPAPPVTFPRVDGKIKKIELPEDVYIKKFFKKHPDSLYHDAIKISGFDPPPARVFAWRILELKEQGVSEDYAMAFEYRKEKKAKKKAYKELKEIARSEGREPPPDPYPSAIKEIQAEEKKYVMDRFCNPKIIEIANKMKEERDMLLQNRAESGQW
;
A
#
# COMPACT_ATOMS: atom_id res chain seq x y z
N MET A 1 -14.04 34.39 -34.34
CA MET A 1 -15.08 33.34 -34.21
C MET A 1 -14.40 31.99 -34.05
N SER A 2 -14.32 31.41 -32.85
CA SER A 2 -13.67 30.11 -32.68
C SER A 2 -14.63 28.99 -33.05
N TYR A 3 -14.38 28.30 -34.18
CA TYR A 3 -15.08 27.06 -34.59
C TYR A 3 -15.10 25.98 -33.47
N MET A 4 -14.25 26.11 -32.46
CA MET A 4 -14.08 25.15 -31.36
C MET A 4 -14.97 25.38 -30.12
N ARG A 5 -15.61 26.55 -29.92
CA ARG A 5 -16.49 26.77 -28.73
C ARG A 5 -17.88 26.17 -28.92
N GLY A 6 -18.38 25.44 -27.92
CA GLY A 6 -19.76 24.92 -27.84
C GLY A 6 -19.86 23.39 -27.78
N ASP A 7 -20.94 22.89 -27.18
CA ASP A 7 -21.25 21.47 -27.03
C ASP A 7 -21.60 20.79 -28.36
N LEU A 8 -21.11 19.56 -28.57
CA LEU A 8 -21.25 18.79 -29.80
C LEU A 8 -22.72 18.60 -30.19
N LEU A 9 -23.58 18.28 -29.23
CA LEU A 9 -25.03 18.10 -29.44
C LEU A 9 -25.70 19.38 -29.93
N THR A 10 -25.36 20.51 -29.33
CA THR A 10 -25.95 21.80 -29.72
C THR A 10 -25.49 22.24 -31.12
N LYS A 11 -24.25 21.89 -31.51
CA LYS A 11 -23.71 22.19 -32.84
C LYS A 11 -24.37 21.33 -33.93
N THR A 12 -24.46 20.02 -33.72
CA THR A 12 -25.06 19.11 -34.70
C THR A 12 -26.56 19.40 -34.88
N ARG A 13 -27.28 19.71 -33.80
CA ARG A 13 -28.68 20.17 -33.88
C ARG A 13 -28.84 21.41 -34.76
N LYS A 14 -27.94 22.40 -34.64
CA LYS A 14 -27.99 23.62 -35.47
C LYS A 14 -27.70 23.33 -36.95
N LEU A 15 -26.74 22.47 -37.25
CA LEU A 15 -26.37 22.12 -38.63
C LEU A 15 -27.45 21.29 -39.34
N VAL A 16 -28.08 20.35 -38.62
CA VAL A 16 -29.17 19.52 -39.15
C VAL A 16 -30.45 20.33 -39.33
N LYS A 17 -30.77 21.25 -38.40
CA LYS A 17 -31.91 22.18 -38.53
C LYS A 17 -31.73 23.20 -39.64
N GLY A 18 -30.50 23.67 -39.87
CA GLY A 18 -30.17 24.59 -40.97
C GLY A 18 -30.06 23.92 -42.34
N LEU A 19 -30.44 22.65 -42.49
CA LEU A 19 -30.34 21.83 -43.71
C LEU A 19 -28.93 21.76 -44.33
N ALA A 20 -27.90 22.16 -43.59
CA ALA A 20 -26.53 22.19 -44.08
C ALA A 20 -25.91 20.78 -44.20
N LYS A 21 -26.41 19.81 -43.42
CA LYS A 21 -25.97 18.41 -43.42
C LYS A 21 -27.14 17.46 -43.09
N PRO A 22 -27.16 16.23 -43.62
CA PRO A 22 -28.17 15.22 -43.25
C PRO A 22 -28.02 14.81 -41.79
N ALA A 23 -29.13 14.38 -41.18
CA ALA A 23 -29.15 13.96 -39.78
C ALA A 23 -28.30 12.68 -39.60
N PRO A 24 -27.25 12.71 -38.75
CA PRO A 24 -26.46 11.52 -38.49
C PRO A 24 -27.25 10.53 -37.64
N THR A 25 -27.03 9.23 -37.86
CA THR A 25 -27.76 8.12 -37.21
C THR A 25 -27.68 8.15 -35.69
N TRP A 26 -26.59 8.66 -35.12
CA TRP A 26 -26.36 8.75 -33.68
C TRP A 26 -27.05 9.93 -32.99
N LEU A 27 -27.56 10.93 -33.74
CA LEU A 27 -28.13 12.15 -33.14
C LEU A 27 -29.37 11.87 -32.30
N LYS A 28 -30.31 11.06 -32.81
CA LYS A 28 -31.55 10.71 -32.11
C LYS A 28 -31.26 10.00 -30.79
N ALA A 29 -30.36 9.01 -30.81
CA ALA A 29 -29.95 8.28 -29.62
C ALA A 29 -29.33 9.21 -28.55
N MET A 30 -28.58 10.23 -28.98
CA MET A 30 -27.92 11.15 -28.07
C MET A 30 -28.86 12.24 -27.53
N GLU A 31 -29.91 12.64 -28.26
CA GLU A 31 -30.91 13.62 -27.78
C GLU A 31 -31.95 13.02 -26.82
N GLU A 32 -32.36 11.78 -27.06
CA GLU A 32 -33.26 11.02 -26.17
C GLU A 32 -32.63 10.81 -24.79
N SER A 33 -31.31 10.71 -24.77
CA SER A 33 -30.54 10.59 -23.55
C SER A 33 -30.77 11.85 -22.66
N VAL A 34 -30.61 13.09 -23.16
CA VAL A 34 -30.55 14.33 -22.34
C VAL A 34 -31.82 14.71 -21.54
N HIS A 35 -33.04 14.32 -21.95
CA HIS A 35 -34.29 14.94 -21.44
C HIS A 35 -34.97 14.19 -20.28
N SER A 36 -34.32 13.20 -19.66
CA SER A 36 -34.98 12.22 -18.78
C SER A 36 -34.86 12.47 -17.27
N PHE A 37 -34.25 13.56 -16.80
CA PHE A 37 -34.11 13.82 -15.35
C PHE A 37 -34.64 15.20 -14.96
N PRO A 38 -35.63 15.30 -14.04
CA PRO A 38 -35.86 16.52 -13.31
C PRO A 38 -34.66 16.77 -12.39
N THR A 39 -34.12 17.97 -12.43
CA THR A 39 -33.06 18.43 -11.51
C THR A 39 -33.63 18.46 -10.09
N LEU A 40 -33.34 17.43 -9.28
CA LEU A 40 -33.65 17.45 -7.85
C LEU A 40 -32.53 18.19 -7.09
N PRO A 41 -32.86 19.11 -6.16
CA PRO A 41 -31.88 19.80 -5.35
C PRO A 41 -31.17 18.86 -4.36
N SER A 42 -29.88 19.10 -4.15
CA SER A 42 -28.89 18.25 -3.48
C SER A 42 -29.06 18.02 -1.97
N SER A 43 -30.25 18.17 -1.38
CA SER A 43 -30.41 18.20 0.08
C SER A 43 -30.83 16.90 0.77
N LEU A 44 -30.96 15.77 0.07
CA LEU A 44 -31.40 14.52 0.71
C LEU A 44 -30.56 13.32 0.28
N ILE A 45 -29.39 13.14 0.90
CA ILE A 45 -28.68 11.86 0.91
C ILE A 45 -28.26 11.56 2.35
N SER A 46 -29.19 11.03 3.14
CA SER A 46 -28.88 10.16 4.28
C SER A 46 -29.89 9.02 4.28
N VAL A 47 -29.49 7.86 3.78
CA VAL A 47 -30.27 6.64 3.96
C VAL A 47 -29.30 5.55 4.40
N SER A 48 -29.49 5.12 5.65
CA SER A 48 -28.84 3.97 6.25
C SER A 48 -29.35 2.67 5.59
N PRO A 49 -28.47 1.69 5.33
CA PRO A 49 -28.87 0.44 4.70
C PRO A 49 -29.27 -0.59 5.76
N SER A 50 -30.51 -0.52 6.26
CA SER A 50 -31.08 -1.63 7.04
C SER A 50 -32.60 -1.61 7.01
N SER A 51 -33.19 -2.03 5.88
CA SER A 51 -34.55 -2.55 5.89
C SER A 51 -34.68 -3.59 4.79
N VAL A 52 -34.72 -4.86 5.22
CA VAL A 52 -34.93 -6.02 4.38
C VAL A 52 -36.42 -6.06 4.04
N CYS A 53 -36.78 -5.74 2.79
CA CYS A 53 -38.18 -5.82 2.35
C CYS A 53 -38.59 -7.28 2.14
N ALA A 54 -39.61 -7.69 2.89
CA ALA A 54 -40.30 -8.97 2.77
C ALA A 54 -40.98 -9.11 1.39
N PHE A 55 -40.75 -10.24 0.73
CA PHE A 55 -41.44 -10.66 -0.50
C PHE A 55 -42.80 -11.25 -0.14
N THR A 56 -43.89 -10.62 -0.57
CA THR A 56 -45.24 -11.22 -0.54
C THR A 56 -45.63 -11.76 -1.93
N PRO A 57 -46.40 -12.87 -2.00
CA PRO A 57 -46.64 -13.63 -3.24
C PRO A 57 -47.71 -13.04 -4.17
N ALA A 58 -48.10 -11.78 -4.01
CA ALA A 58 -49.12 -11.14 -4.86
C ALA A 58 -48.61 -10.75 -6.26
N PHE A 59 -47.31 -10.92 -6.53
CA PHE A 59 -46.68 -10.46 -7.78
C PHE A 59 -46.89 -11.36 -9.00
N LEU A 60 -47.37 -12.60 -8.81
CA LEU A 60 -47.53 -13.55 -9.91
C LEU A 60 -48.88 -13.45 -10.62
N TYR A 61 -49.88 -12.75 -10.08
CA TYR A 61 -51.20 -12.62 -10.71
C TYR A 61 -51.29 -11.49 -11.76
N TYR A 62 -50.39 -10.50 -11.70
CA TYR A 62 -50.35 -9.40 -12.68
C TYR A 62 -49.40 -9.66 -13.87
N ALA A 63 -48.53 -10.66 -13.78
CA ALA A 63 -47.52 -10.93 -14.81
C ALA A 63 -48.09 -11.59 -16.07
N THR A 64 -49.23 -12.28 -15.98
CA THR A 64 -49.85 -12.95 -17.14
C THR A 64 -50.72 -12.03 -17.99
N HIS A 65 -51.24 -10.93 -17.44
CA HIS A 65 -52.07 -9.98 -18.20
C HIS A 65 -51.27 -8.97 -19.04
N LEU A 66 -49.97 -8.80 -18.79
CA LEU A 66 -49.12 -7.86 -19.53
C LEU A 66 -48.46 -8.45 -20.77
N ALA A 67 -48.54 -9.77 -20.99
CA ALA A 67 -48.00 -10.42 -22.20
C ALA A 67 -48.88 -10.21 -23.45
N ALA A 68 -50.13 -9.74 -23.29
CA ALA A 68 -51.06 -9.46 -24.39
C ALA A 68 -50.89 -8.06 -25.01
N ILE A 69 -50.10 -7.18 -24.37
CA ILE A 69 -49.77 -5.86 -24.89
C ILE A 69 -48.33 -5.98 -25.38
N GLY A 70 -48.12 -6.00 -26.70
CA GLY A 70 -46.81 -6.13 -27.34
C GLY A 70 -45.86 -4.96 -27.05
N ILE A 71 -45.50 -4.75 -25.78
CA ILE A 71 -44.53 -3.75 -25.35
C ILE A 71 -43.15 -4.39 -25.52
N ARG A 72 -42.60 -4.26 -26.73
CA ARG A 72 -41.16 -4.43 -26.96
C ARG A 72 -40.45 -3.46 -26.01
N SER A 73 -39.83 -4.00 -24.96
CA SER A 73 -39.00 -3.24 -24.03
C SER A 73 -37.80 -2.66 -24.78
N THR A 74 -37.99 -1.48 -25.37
CA THR A 74 -36.91 -0.67 -25.91
C THR A 74 -36.30 0.07 -24.73
N ARG A 75 -35.30 -0.53 -24.09
CA ARG A 75 -34.47 0.17 -23.09
C ARG A 75 -33.82 1.37 -23.78
N LYS A 76 -34.40 2.56 -23.63
CA LYS A 76 -33.82 3.80 -24.16
C LYS A 76 -32.47 4.05 -23.48
N PRO A 77 -31.40 4.37 -24.23
CA PRO A 77 -30.10 4.70 -23.64
C PRO A 77 -30.19 6.01 -22.84
N ALA A 78 -29.67 5.97 -21.61
CA ALA A 78 -29.69 7.08 -20.64
C ALA A 78 -28.78 8.26 -21.04
N PRO A 79 -29.09 9.50 -20.58
CA PRO A 79 -28.25 10.70 -20.81
C PRO A 79 -26.79 10.50 -20.42
N PRO A 80 -25.86 11.23 -21.07
CA PRO A 80 -24.50 11.34 -20.54
C PRO A 80 -24.56 11.92 -19.12
N VAL A 81 -23.87 11.27 -18.19
CA VAL A 81 -23.80 11.68 -16.78
C VAL A 81 -23.13 13.06 -16.69
N THR A 82 -23.90 14.08 -16.32
CA THR A 82 -23.36 15.41 -16.00
C THR A 82 -23.25 15.54 -14.49
N PHE A 83 -22.03 15.50 -13.95
CA PHE A 83 -21.78 15.82 -12.55
C PHE A 83 -22.05 17.32 -12.32
N PRO A 84 -22.57 17.71 -11.14
CA PRO A 84 -22.69 19.12 -10.78
C PRO A 84 -21.31 19.75 -10.90
N ARG A 85 -21.21 20.86 -11.64
CA ARG A 85 -19.96 21.61 -11.76
C ARG A 85 -19.66 22.19 -10.39
N VAL A 86 -18.62 21.65 -9.76
CA VAL A 86 -18.06 22.21 -8.53
C VAL A 86 -17.03 23.25 -8.94
N ASP A 87 -17.32 24.53 -8.72
CA ASP A 87 -16.39 25.64 -8.98
C ASP A 87 -15.29 25.77 -7.89
N GLY A 88 -15.24 24.80 -6.97
CA GLY A 88 -14.36 24.82 -5.80
C GLY A 88 -13.04 24.07 -6.00
N LYS A 89 -12.03 24.44 -5.20
CA LYS A 89 -10.77 23.69 -5.08
C LYS A 89 -11.07 22.27 -4.60
N ILE A 90 -10.42 21.27 -5.23
CA ILE A 90 -10.53 19.87 -4.83
C ILE A 90 -10.08 19.75 -3.37
N LYS A 91 -10.95 19.21 -2.51
CA LYS A 91 -10.63 18.97 -1.10
C LYS A 91 -9.59 17.86 -1.00
N LYS A 92 -8.56 18.07 -0.17
CA LYS A 92 -7.58 17.03 0.14
C LYS A 92 -8.27 15.93 0.96
N ILE A 93 -8.10 14.68 0.54
CA ILE A 93 -8.59 13.51 1.28
C ILE A 93 -7.59 13.23 2.40
N GLU A 94 -8.05 13.23 3.64
CA GLU A 94 -7.27 12.89 4.82
C GLU A 94 -8.03 11.83 5.63
N LEU A 95 -7.30 10.83 6.11
CA LEU A 95 -7.85 9.74 6.90
C LEU A 95 -7.51 9.94 8.39
N PRO A 96 -8.32 9.42 9.32
CA PRO A 96 -8.06 9.58 10.76
C PRO A 96 -6.73 8.93 11.21
N GLU A 97 -6.29 7.87 10.55
CA GLU A 97 -4.99 7.22 10.78
C GLU A 97 -3.77 8.07 10.37
N ASP A 98 -3.92 9.01 9.43
CA ASP A 98 -2.79 9.76 8.85
C ASP A 98 -2.02 10.58 9.90
N VAL A 99 -2.70 11.00 10.96
CA VAL A 99 -2.10 11.70 12.10
C VAL A 99 -1.08 10.81 12.81
N TYR A 100 -1.42 9.54 13.03
CA TYR A 100 -0.58 8.59 13.74
C TYR A 100 0.53 8.03 12.86
N ILE A 101 0.31 7.89 11.56
CA ILE A 101 1.35 7.53 10.60
C ILE A 101 2.49 8.57 10.61
N LYS A 102 2.15 9.87 10.62
CA LYS A 102 3.16 10.95 10.75
C LYS A 102 3.91 10.89 12.08
N LYS A 103 3.22 10.62 13.20
CA LYS A 103 3.84 10.44 14.52
C LYS A 103 4.76 9.21 14.55
N PHE A 104 4.39 8.13 13.87
CA PHE A 104 5.15 6.90 13.79
C PHE A 104 6.50 7.12 13.12
N PHE A 105 6.53 7.73 11.93
CA PHE A 105 7.79 7.98 11.22
C PHE A 105 8.70 8.98 11.96
N LYS A 106 8.13 9.91 12.74
CA LYS A 106 8.92 10.77 13.64
C LYS A 106 9.59 9.97 14.76
N LYS A 107 8.94 8.94 15.29
CA LYS A 107 9.47 8.09 16.37
C LYS A 107 10.42 7.00 15.82
N HIS A 108 10.20 6.54 14.60
CA HIS A 108 10.90 5.41 13.99
C HIS A 108 11.31 5.74 12.55
N PRO A 109 12.37 6.55 12.35
CA PRO A 109 12.84 6.91 11.01
C PRO A 109 13.32 5.67 10.23
N ASP A 110 13.97 4.73 10.90
CA ASP A 110 14.51 3.50 10.28
C ASP A 110 13.41 2.61 9.67
N SER A 111 12.16 2.74 10.14
CA SER A 111 11.04 1.95 9.63
C SER A 111 10.71 2.25 8.16
N LEU A 112 11.17 3.38 7.62
CA LEU A 112 10.98 3.71 6.21
C LEU A 112 11.71 2.74 5.27
N TYR A 113 12.83 2.16 5.75
CA TYR A 113 13.70 1.30 4.95
C TYR A 113 13.48 -0.19 5.18
N HIS A 114 12.86 -0.57 6.30
CA HIS A 114 12.66 -1.98 6.64
C HIS A 114 11.57 -2.67 5.82
N ASP A 115 10.53 -1.95 5.41
CA ASP A 115 9.34 -2.54 4.82
C ASP A 115 9.00 -1.86 3.48
N ALA A 116 9.32 -2.52 2.37
CA ALA A 116 8.97 -2.03 1.04
C ALA A 116 7.45 -2.04 0.83
N ILE A 117 6.88 -0.90 0.39
CA ILE A 117 5.45 -0.80 0.09
C ILE A 117 5.18 -1.54 -1.22
N LYS A 118 4.64 -2.75 -1.11
CA LYS A 118 4.15 -3.50 -2.27
C LYS A 118 2.80 -2.93 -2.68
N ILE A 119 2.75 -2.19 -3.79
CA ILE A 119 1.50 -1.59 -4.30
C ILE A 119 0.45 -2.66 -4.61
N SER A 120 0.89 -3.85 -5.05
CA SER A 120 0.01 -5.01 -5.31
C SER A 120 -0.23 -5.89 -4.08
N GLY A 121 0.38 -5.58 -2.93
CA GLY A 121 0.24 -6.36 -1.71
C GLY A 121 -1.09 -6.05 -1.02
N PHE A 122 -1.71 -7.09 -0.46
CA PHE A 122 -2.87 -6.91 0.42
C PHE A 122 -2.46 -6.46 1.84
N ASP A 123 -1.21 -6.72 2.20
CA ASP A 123 -0.70 -6.41 3.53
C ASP A 123 -0.47 -4.89 3.70
N PRO A 124 -1.11 -4.25 4.69
CA PRO A 124 -0.91 -2.84 4.95
C PRO A 124 0.52 -2.57 5.45
N PRO A 125 1.08 -1.37 5.17
CA PRO A 125 2.38 -1.00 5.70
C PRO A 125 2.36 -0.96 7.24
N PRO A 126 3.45 -1.28 7.95
CA PRO A 126 3.45 -1.36 9.41
C PRO A 126 3.03 -0.06 10.11
N ALA A 127 3.33 1.10 9.52
CA ALA A 127 2.87 2.39 10.03
C ALA A 127 1.34 2.50 10.06
N ARG A 128 0.64 1.87 9.10
CA ARG A 128 -0.82 1.84 9.03
C ARG A 128 -1.42 0.86 10.04
N VAL A 129 -0.83 -0.34 10.17
CA VAL A 129 -1.20 -1.32 11.21
C VAL A 129 -1.11 -0.69 12.60
N PHE A 130 -0.01 0.01 12.86
CA PHE A 130 0.20 0.74 14.10
C PHE A 130 -0.88 1.80 14.35
N ALA A 131 -1.24 2.58 13.32
CA ALA A 131 -2.26 3.61 13.43
C ALA A 131 -3.65 3.03 13.71
N TRP A 132 -4.04 1.96 13.01
CA TRP A 132 -5.30 1.25 13.27
C TRP A 132 -5.34 0.72 14.71
N ARG A 133 -4.24 0.14 15.18
CA ARG A 133 -4.17 -0.39 16.54
C ARG A 133 -4.34 0.69 17.61
N ILE A 134 -3.83 1.89 17.38
CA ILE A 134 -4.04 3.02 18.30
C ILE A 134 -5.50 3.45 18.30
N LEU A 135 -6.15 3.49 17.13
CA LEU A 135 -7.56 3.84 17.03
C LEU A 135 -8.43 2.82 17.77
N GLU A 136 -8.15 1.52 17.63
CA GLU A 136 -8.82 0.45 18.39
C GLU A 136 -8.63 0.62 19.90
N LEU A 137 -7.41 0.91 20.35
CA LEU A 137 -7.13 1.11 21.78
C LEU A 137 -7.79 2.37 22.33
N LYS A 138 -7.91 3.41 21.51
CA LYS A 138 -8.60 4.65 21.87
C LYS A 138 -10.10 4.42 22.01
N GLU A 139 -10.69 3.58 21.16
CA GLU A 139 -12.10 3.15 21.31
C GLU A 139 -12.32 2.37 22.62
N GLN A 140 -11.31 1.62 23.07
CA GLN A 140 -11.31 0.94 24.38
C GLN A 140 -11.02 1.87 25.57
N GLY A 141 -10.78 3.16 25.33
CA GLY A 141 -10.51 4.15 26.38
C GLY A 141 -9.06 4.22 26.89
N VAL A 142 -8.11 3.59 26.19
CA VAL A 142 -6.69 3.65 26.53
C VAL A 142 -6.08 4.99 26.10
N SER A 143 -5.16 5.53 26.89
CA SER A 143 -4.48 6.80 26.56
C SER A 143 -3.61 6.67 25.30
N GLU A 144 -3.62 7.71 24.46
CA GLU A 144 -2.96 7.69 23.15
C GLU A 144 -1.44 7.44 23.25
N ASP A 145 -0.79 8.05 24.24
CA ASP A 145 0.66 7.92 24.43
C ASP A 145 1.07 6.51 24.85
N TYR A 146 0.25 5.88 25.70
CA TYR A 146 0.46 4.50 26.13
C TYR A 146 0.28 3.53 24.96
N ALA A 147 -0.80 3.71 24.18
CA ALA A 147 -1.08 2.93 22.99
C ALA A 147 0.07 3.01 21.96
N MET A 148 0.59 4.21 21.73
CA MET A 148 1.71 4.44 20.80
C MET A 148 3.02 3.74 21.22
N ALA A 149 3.32 3.65 22.52
CA ALA A 149 4.61 3.12 22.97
C ALA A 149 4.66 1.57 22.94
N PHE A 150 3.50 0.93 23.11
CA PHE A 150 3.44 -0.49 23.42
C PHE A 150 3.32 -1.38 22.19
N GLU A 151 2.51 -1.00 21.22
CA GLU A 151 2.10 -1.92 20.14
C GLU A 151 3.20 -2.19 19.12
N TYR A 152 3.93 -1.16 18.68
CA TYR A 152 5.05 -1.38 17.75
C TYR A 152 6.18 -2.21 18.37
N ARG A 153 6.44 -2.02 19.68
CA ARG A 153 7.44 -2.83 20.40
C ARG A 153 7.00 -4.28 20.49
N LYS A 154 5.71 -4.55 20.72
CA LYS A 154 5.16 -5.91 20.72
C LYS A 154 5.30 -6.57 19.36
N GLU A 155 4.93 -5.87 18.29
CA GLU A 155 5.03 -6.40 16.92
C GLU A 155 6.49 -6.75 16.57
N LYS A 156 7.44 -5.85 16.87
CA LYS A 156 8.87 -6.14 16.69
C LYS A 156 9.34 -7.32 17.51
N LYS A 157 8.89 -7.47 18.76
CA LYS A 157 9.24 -8.62 19.61
C LYS A 157 8.66 -9.92 19.05
N ALA A 158 7.42 -9.91 18.58
CA ALA A 158 6.77 -11.06 17.96
C ALA A 158 7.50 -11.51 16.69
N LYS A 159 7.80 -10.58 15.78
CA LYS A 159 8.59 -10.86 14.56
C LYS A 159 9.98 -11.43 14.88
N LYS A 160 10.67 -10.86 15.89
CA LYS A 160 11.97 -11.39 16.36
C LYS A 160 11.85 -12.78 16.97
N LYS A 161 10.77 -13.09 17.68
CA LYS A 161 10.53 -14.41 18.25
C LYS A 161 10.26 -15.44 17.15
N ALA A 162 9.37 -15.13 16.21
CA ALA A 162 9.09 -15.98 15.06
C ALA A 162 10.36 -16.25 14.23
N TYR A 163 11.22 -15.24 14.02
CA TYR A 163 12.49 -15.43 13.34
C TYR A 163 13.45 -16.37 14.10
N LYS A 164 13.52 -16.27 15.44
CA LYS A 164 14.33 -17.19 16.25
C LYS A 164 13.84 -18.63 16.11
N GLU A 165 12.53 -18.84 16.16
CA GLU A 165 11.90 -20.15 15.96
C GLU A 165 12.22 -20.70 14.56
N LEU A 166 12.04 -19.90 13.51
CA LEU A 166 12.40 -20.29 12.13
C LEU A 166 13.89 -20.60 11.98
N LYS A 167 14.76 -19.84 12.64
CA LYS A 167 16.21 -20.07 12.65
C LYS A 167 16.60 -21.35 13.40
N GLU A 168 15.86 -21.73 14.44
CA GLU A 168 16.04 -23.00 15.14
C GLU A 168 15.61 -24.17 14.26
N ILE A 169 14.46 -24.06 13.59
CA ILE A 169 13.98 -25.06 12.63
C ILE A 169 14.98 -25.23 11.48
N ALA A 170 15.43 -24.14 10.85
CA ALA A 170 16.41 -24.20 9.75
C ALA A 170 17.73 -24.86 10.17
N ARG A 171 18.21 -24.60 11.40
CA ARG A 171 19.38 -25.29 11.96
C ARG A 171 19.15 -26.79 12.12
N SER A 172 18.00 -27.18 12.65
CA SER A 172 17.63 -28.60 12.79
C SER A 172 17.47 -29.31 11.44
N GLU A 173 17.02 -28.60 10.40
CA GLU A 173 16.88 -29.11 9.03
C GLU A 173 18.19 -29.08 8.23
N GLY A 174 19.25 -28.46 8.74
CA GLY A 174 20.50 -28.26 8.00
C GLY A 174 20.39 -27.27 6.84
N ARG A 175 19.36 -26.41 6.82
CA ARG A 175 19.13 -25.39 5.80
C ARG A 175 19.66 -24.04 6.24
N GLU A 176 19.89 -23.15 5.27
CA GLU A 176 20.23 -21.76 5.58
C GLU A 176 19.05 -21.06 6.25
N PRO A 177 19.31 -20.27 7.31
CA PRO A 177 18.26 -19.55 8.01
C PRO A 177 17.66 -18.46 7.11
N PRO A 178 16.36 -18.13 7.28
CA PRO A 178 15.75 -17.02 6.57
C PRO A 178 16.50 -15.69 6.80
N PRO A 179 16.30 -14.67 5.95
CA PRO A 179 16.83 -13.33 6.19
C PRO A 179 16.32 -12.72 7.51
N ASP A 180 17.16 -11.96 8.22
CA ASP A 180 16.76 -11.27 9.45
C ASP A 180 15.67 -10.21 9.13
N PRO A 181 14.50 -10.22 9.81
CA PRO A 181 13.44 -9.26 9.59
C PRO A 181 13.85 -7.80 9.82
N TYR A 182 14.87 -7.55 10.65
CA TYR A 182 15.37 -6.21 10.93
C TYR A 182 16.90 -6.19 10.90
N PRO A 183 17.50 -6.05 9.70
CA PRO A 183 18.94 -5.94 9.59
C PRO A 183 19.39 -4.66 10.28
N SER A 184 20.43 -4.77 11.10
CA SER A 184 21.09 -3.62 11.70
C SER A 184 22.30 -3.27 10.83
N ALA A 185 22.45 -2.00 10.46
CA ALA A 185 23.56 -1.51 9.64
C ALA A 185 24.94 -1.98 10.18
N ILE A 186 25.11 -2.00 11.50
CA ILE A 186 26.35 -2.49 12.14
C ILE A 186 26.63 -3.96 11.80
N LYS A 187 25.61 -4.82 11.77
CA LYS A 187 25.78 -6.24 11.44
C LYS A 187 26.05 -6.46 9.96
N GLU A 188 25.51 -5.62 9.08
CA GLU A 188 25.82 -5.67 7.64
C GLU A 188 27.29 -5.33 7.42
N ILE A 189 27.75 -4.22 8.01
CA ILE A 189 29.18 -3.84 7.99
C ILE A 189 30.05 -4.94 8.59
N GLN A 190 29.68 -5.48 9.76
CA GLN A 190 30.42 -6.58 10.38
C GLN A 190 30.42 -7.86 9.53
N ALA A 191 29.35 -8.16 8.79
CA ALA A 191 29.30 -9.32 7.91
C ALA A 191 30.24 -9.15 6.70
N GLU A 192 30.30 -7.94 6.14
CA GLU A 192 31.24 -7.57 5.09
C GLU A 192 32.69 -7.63 5.58
N GLU A 193 32.97 -7.03 6.75
CA GLU A 193 34.29 -7.03 7.38
C GLU A 193 34.74 -8.41 7.84
N LYS A 194 33.81 -9.28 8.24
CA LYS A 194 34.09 -10.64 8.73
C LYS A 194 34.94 -11.42 7.74
N LYS A 195 34.70 -11.25 6.43
CA LYS A 195 35.53 -11.89 5.39
C LYS A 195 37.00 -11.53 5.56
N TYR A 196 37.28 -10.23 5.63
CA TYR A 196 38.65 -9.72 5.79
C TYR A 196 39.24 -10.03 7.17
N VAL A 197 38.42 -10.09 8.22
CA VAL A 197 38.88 -10.49 9.56
C VAL A 197 39.27 -11.96 9.58
N MET A 198 38.46 -12.85 8.98
CA MET A 198 38.79 -14.28 8.87
C MET A 198 40.04 -14.52 8.04
N ASP A 199 40.24 -13.76 6.96
CA ASP A 199 41.45 -13.86 6.13
C ASP A 199 42.73 -13.60 6.96
N ARG A 200 42.71 -12.73 7.97
CA ARG A 200 43.90 -12.50 8.84
C ARG A 200 44.35 -13.74 9.59
N PHE A 201 43.41 -14.61 9.94
CA PHE A 201 43.68 -15.80 10.76
C PHE A 201 43.78 -17.07 9.93
N CYS A 202 43.07 -17.15 8.80
CA CYS A 202 42.95 -18.36 8.00
C CYS A 202 43.76 -18.33 6.69
N ASN A 203 44.29 -17.18 6.26
CA ASN A 203 45.09 -17.11 5.04
C ASN A 203 46.48 -17.75 5.28
N PRO A 204 46.86 -18.78 4.51
CA PRO A 204 48.11 -19.50 4.72
C PRO A 204 49.34 -18.58 4.62
N LYS A 205 49.31 -17.59 3.73
CA LYS A 205 50.41 -16.63 3.57
C LYS A 205 50.63 -15.77 4.81
N ILE A 206 49.55 -15.37 5.47
CA ILE A 206 49.62 -14.53 6.68
C ILE A 206 50.14 -15.36 7.86
N ILE A 207 49.69 -16.62 7.98
CA ILE A 207 50.17 -17.56 8.98
C ILE A 207 51.67 -17.83 8.78
N GLU A 208 52.11 -18.08 7.54
CA GLU A 208 53.52 -18.28 7.21
C GLU A 208 54.38 -17.07 7.57
N ILE A 209 53.92 -15.85 7.26
CA ILE A 209 54.62 -14.61 7.63
C ILE A 209 54.71 -14.49 9.16
N ALA A 210 53.61 -14.75 9.88
CA ALA A 210 53.59 -14.68 11.34
C ALA A 210 54.53 -15.71 11.98
N ASN A 211 54.61 -16.93 11.44
CA ASN A 211 55.52 -17.98 11.91
C ASN A 211 56.98 -17.58 11.66
N LYS A 212 57.31 -17.08 10.47
CA LYS A 212 58.66 -16.58 10.15
C LYS A 212 59.08 -15.44 11.09
N MET A 213 58.20 -14.48 11.36
CA MET A 213 58.47 -13.41 12.32
C MET A 213 58.68 -13.92 13.75
N LYS A 214 58.05 -15.05 14.11
CA LYS A 214 58.22 -15.69 15.42
C LYS A 214 59.58 -16.40 15.50
N GLU A 215 59.93 -17.16 14.47
CA GLU A 215 61.24 -17.83 14.33
C GLU A 215 62.40 -16.82 14.34
N GLU A 216 62.29 -15.72 13.59
CA GLU A 216 63.31 -14.66 13.59
C GLU A 216 63.48 -14.00 14.97
N ARG A 217 62.37 -13.80 15.69
CA ARG A 217 62.39 -13.24 17.05
C ARG A 217 63.02 -14.22 18.05
N ASP A 218 62.74 -15.51 17.93
CA ASP A 218 63.31 -16.56 18.78
C ASP A 218 64.81 -16.75 18.51
N MET A 219 65.25 -16.70 17.24
CA MET A 219 66.67 -16.70 16.87
C MET A 219 67.40 -15.46 17.40
N LEU A 220 66.79 -14.27 17.34
CA LEU A 220 67.38 -13.06 17.93
C LEU A 220 67.55 -13.18 19.45
N LEU A 221 66.57 -13.76 20.14
CA LEU A 221 66.65 -14.00 21.58
C LEU A 221 67.72 -15.03 21.94
N GLN A 222 67.85 -16.13 21.16
CA GLN A 222 68.93 -17.11 21.32
C GLN A 222 70.31 -16.48 21.10
N ASN A 223 70.50 -15.76 19.99
CA ASN A 223 71.76 -15.07 19.70
C ASN A 223 72.11 -14.03 20.78
N ARG A 224 71.13 -13.31 21.34
CA ARG A 224 71.35 -12.37 22.45
C ARG A 224 71.70 -13.07 23.77
N ALA A 225 71.09 -14.22 24.04
CA ALA A 225 71.42 -15.04 25.21
C ALA A 225 72.82 -15.66 25.08
N GLU A 226 73.21 -16.07 23.87
CA GLU A 226 74.54 -16.62 23.55
C GLU A 226 75.63 -15.54 23.56
N SER A 227 75.32 -14.31 23.15
CA SER A 227 76.28 -13.19 23.14
C SER A 227 76.53 -12.55 24.50
N GLY A 228 75.84 -13.00 25.57
CA GLY A 228 76.07 -12.58 26.95
C GLY A 228 75.82 -11.10 27.26
N GLN A 229 75.22 -10.34 26.33
CA GLN A 229 74.88 -8.93 26.53
C GLN A 229 73.48 -8.81 27.14
N TRP A 230 73.46 -8.68 28.48
CA TRP A 230 72.29 -8.27 29.26
C TRP A 230 72.08 -6.76 29.15
#